data_AF-A0A7U5GX31-F1
#
_entry.id   AF-A0A7U5GX31-F1
#
_cell.length_a   1.000
_cell.length_b   1.000
_cell.length_c   1.000
_cell.angle_alpha   90.00
_cell.angle_beta   90.00
_cell.angle_gamma   90.00
#
_symmetry.space_group_name_H-M   'P 1'
#
loop_
_entity.id
_entity.type
_entity.pdbx_description
1 polymer ?
#
loop_
_entity_poly.entity_id
_entity_poly.type
_entity_poly.pdbx_seq_one_letter_code
_entity_poly.pdbx_strand_id
1 'polypeptide(L)'
;MSEQKKTTIVLFSGDYDKAMAAYIIANGAAAYDHEVTIFHTFWGLNALRKDEPIKSNKSFIEKAFGKMMPRGADKMGLSNMNFAGMGPKMIKQVMKKHNAMTLPQLIEMAIEQDVKLIACTMTMDLLGLGQDELLTEVEYGGVAAYLGEAQDGQVNLFI
;
A
#
# COMPACT_ATOMS: atom_id res chain seq x y z
N MET A 1 14.20 -9.26 -28.20
CA MET A 1 13.21 -8.75 -27.24
C MET A 1 14.00 -7.97 -26.21
N SER A 2 13.74 -6.66 -26.04
CA SER A 2 14.39 -5.91 -24.96
C SER A 2 13.90 -6.48 -23.63
N GLU A 3 14.84 -6.78 -22.73
CA GLU A 3 14.53 -7.22 -21.38
C GLU A 3 13.63 -6.19 -20.70
N GLN A 4 12.48 -6.63 -20.18
CA GLN A 4 11.51 -5.74 -19.54
C GLN A 4 12.14 -5.23 -18.24
N LYS A 5 12.11 -3.91 -18.02
CA LYS A 5 12.65 -3.33 -16.80
C LYS A 5 11.75 -3.66 -15.62
N LYS A 6 12.33 -3.84 -14.45
CA LYS A 6 11.66 -4.08 -13.18
C LYS A 6 11.81 -2.89 -12.24
N THR A 7 10.75 -2.59 -11.50
CA THR A 7 10.76 -1.60 -10.42
C THR A 7 10.13 -2.18 -9.18
N THR A 8 10.86 -2.13 -8.07
CA THR A 8 10.35 -2.60 -6.79
C THR A 8 10.26 -1.46 -5.78
N ILE A 9 9.21 -1.50 -4.98
CA ILE A 9 8.96 -0.54 -3.91
C ILE A 9 8.65 -1.32 -2.64
N VAL A 10 9.44 -1.16 -1.59
CA VAL A 10 9.04 -1.54 -0.23
C VAL A 10 8.22 -0.40 0.34
N LEU A 11 6.92 -0.60 0.48
CA LEU A 11 6.03 0.34 1.16
C LEU A 11 5.94 -0.05 2.63
N PHE A 12 6.81 0.58 3.43
CA PHE A 12 6.86 0.45 4.89
C PHE A 12 5.99 1.50 5.57
N SER A 13 6.00 2.73 5.05
CA SER A 13 5.29 3.87 5.66
C SER A 13 3.77 3.71 5.59
N GLY A 14 3.12 4.08 6.70
CA GLY A 14 1.66 4.10 6.84
C GLY A 14 1.04 5.48 6.64
N ASP A 15 1.80 6.40 6.06
CA ASP A 15 1.39 7.79 5.82
C ASP A 15 0.76 7.92 4.43
N TYR A 16 -0.40 8.58 4.35
CA TYR A 16 -1.20 8.76 3.14
C TYR A 16 -0.39 9.38 2.00
N ASP A 17 0.38 10.43 2.28
CA ASP A 17 1.18 11.16 1.30
C ASP A 17 2.39 10.35 0.79
N LYS A 18 3.02 9.54 1.65
CA LYS A 18 4.11 8.65 1.24
C LYS A 18 3.60 7.47 0.43
N ALA A 19 2.50 6.85 0.85
CA ALA A 19 1.83 5.82 0.06
C ALA A 19 1.39 6.38 -1.30
N MET A 20 0.83 7.60 -1.34
CA MET A 20 0.49 8.28 -2.59
C MET A 20 1.70 8.48 -3.50
N ALA A 21 2.83 8.91 -2.96
CA ALA A 21 4.07 9.01 -3.73
C ALA A 21 4.53 7.65 -4.28
N ALA A 22 4.46 6.59 -3.48
CA ALA A 22 4.79 5.23 -3.91
C ALA A 22 3.93 4.77 -5.10
N TYR A 23 2.61 4.93 -5.02
CA TYR A 23 1.71 4.52 -6.10
C TYR A 23 1.80 5.43 -7.34
N ILE A 24 2.10 6.72 -7.19
CA ILE A 24 2.40 7.60 -8.34
C ILE A 24 3.64 7.10 -9.08
N ILE A 25 4.70 6.74 -8.36
CA ILE A 25 5.92 6.18 -8.96
C ILE A 25 5.62 4.82 -9.61
N ALA A 26 4.86 3.96 -8.94
CA ALA A 26 4.49 2.64 -9.47
C ALA A 26 3.70 2.74 -10.77
N ASN A 27 2.62 3.52 -10.79
CA ASN A 27 1.78 3.71 -11.99
C ASN A 27 2.56 4.39 -13.11
N GLY A 28 3.45 5.32 -12.77
CA GLY A 28 4.39 5.92 -13.71
C GLY A 28 5.32 4.89 -14.32
N ALA A 29 5.96 4.04 -13.51
CA ALA A 29 6.85 2.98 -13.99
C ALA A 29 6.12 1.97 -14.87
N ALA A 30 4.91 1.53 -14.47
CA ALA A 30 4.07 0.64 -15.25
C ALA A 30 3.71 1.24 -16.62
N ALA A 31 3.42 2.55 -16.68
CA ALA A 31 3.17 3.26 -17.94
C ALA A 31 4.41 3.38 -18.86
N TYR A 32 5.63 3.15 -18.33
CA TYR A 32 6.88 3.05 -19.09
C TYR A 32 7.29 1.58 -19.34
N ASP A 33 6.33 0.65 -19.34
CA ASP A 33 6.51 -0.79 -19.56
C ASP A 33 7.41 -1.48 -18.53
N HIS A 34 7.55 -0.94 -17.32
CA HIS A 34 8.20 -1.67 -16.23
C HIS A 34 7.26 -2.73 -15.65
N GLU A 35 7.80 -3.90 -15.32
CA GLU A 35 7.17 -4.83 -14.39
C GLU A 35 7.35 -4.26 -12.97
N VAL A 36 6.24 -3.95 -12.29
CA VAL A 36 6.29 -3.24 -11.00
C VAL A 36 5.81 -4.14 -9.89
N THR A 37 6.58 -4.19 -8.80
CA THR A 37 6.20 -4.85 -7.55
C THR A 37 6.19 -3.86 -6.39
N ILE A 38 5.11 -3.82 -5.63
CA ILE A 38 5.04 -3.13 -4.35
C ILE A 38 4.93 -4.17 -3.24
N PHE A 39 5.93 -4.20 -2.35
CA PHE A 39 5.94 -5.03 -1.15
C PHE A 39 5.48 -4.23 0.06
N HIS A 40 4.27 -4.49 0.52
CA HIS A 40 3.64 -3.83 1.66
C HIS A 40 4.03 -4.52 2.95
N THR A 41 4.71 -3.78 3.82
CA THR A 41 5.15 -4.27 5.13
C THR A 41 4.88 -3.22 6.21
N PHE A 42 4.93 -3.63 7.47
CA PHE A 42 4.55 -2.80 8.63
C PHE A 42 3.29 -1.97 8.40
N TRP A 43 3.41 -0.65 8.42
CA TRP A 43 2.28 0.27 8.37
C TRP A 43 1.73 0.44 6.96
N GLY A 44 2.53 0.15 5.93
CA GLY A 44 2.14 0.16 4.52
C GLY A 44 1.04 -0.86 4.20
N LEU A 45 0.92 -1.94 4.99
CA LEU A 45 -0.20 -2.89 4.86
C LEU A 45 -1.57 -2.22 5.00
N ASN A 46 -1.67 -1.10 5.73
CA ASN A 46 -2.95 -0.40 5.89
C ASN A 46 -3.50 0.14 4.55
N ALA A 47 -2.65 0.35 3.55
CA ALA A 47 -3.08 0.74 2.21
C ALA A 47 -3.88 -0.38 1.51
N LEU A 48 -3.63 -1.64 1.85
CA LEU A 48 -4.29 -2.82 1.27
C LEU A 48 -5.52 -3.29 2.07
N ARG A 49 -5.80 -2.69 3.23
CA ARG A 49 -6.94 -3.11 4.06
C ARG A 49 -8.25 -2.70 3.39
N LYS A 50 -9.24 -3.58 3.42
CA LYS A 50 -10.62 -3.23 3.07
C LYS A 50 -11.19 -2.21 4.06
N ASP A 51 -12.07 -1.35 3.57
CA ASP A 51 -12.75 -0.36 4.41
C ASP A 51 -13.76 -0.98 5.37
N GLU A 52 -14.37 -2.09 4.95
CA GLU A 52 -15.43 -2.77 5.67
C GLU A 52 -14.89 -3.55 6.89
N PRO A 53 -15.60 -3.54 8.03
CA PRO A 53 -15.24 -4.34 9.18
C PRO A 53 -15.51 -5.82 8.93
N ILE A 54 -14.46 -6.63 8.89
CA ILE A 54 -14.59 -8.09 8.76
C ILE A 54 -14.50 -8.74 10.13
N LYS A 55 -15.41 -9.68 10.39
CA LYS A 55 -15.43 -10.48 11.62
C LYS A 55 -14.41 -11.60 11.51
N SER A 56 -13.25 -11.43 12.10
CA SER A 56 -12.24 -12.49 12.21
C SER A 56 -11.99 -12.90 13.67
N ASN A 57 -11.54 -14.14 13.85
CA ASN A 57 -11.41 -14.79 15.14
C ASN A 57 -10.06 -14.42 15.79
N LYS A 58 -9.94 -13.17 16.23
CA LYS A 58 -8.70 -12.57 16.73
C LYS A 58 -8.54 -12.64 18.26
N SER A 59 -7.29 -12.67 18.72
CA SER A 59 -6.93 -12.49 20.13
C SER A 59 -7.28 -11.08 20.62
N PHE A 60 -7.26 -10.85 21.94
CA PHE A 60 -7.63 -9.55 22.51
C PHE A 60 -6.71 -8.40 22.02
N ILE A 61 -5.40 -8.67 21.91
CA ILE A 61 -4.39 -7.71 21.46
C ILE A 61 -4.58 -7.38 19.97
N GLU A 62 -4.79 -8.40 19.14
CA GLU A 62 -5.04 -8.22 17.70
C GLU A 62 -6.34 -7.44 17.42
N LYS A 63 -7.38 -7.65 18.25
CA LYS A 63 -8.61 -6.83 18.19
C LYS A 63 -8.35 -5.37 18.52
N ALA A 64 -7.44 -5.08 19.46
CA ALA A 64 -7.05 -3.73 19.82
C ALA A 64 -6.29 -3.06 18.66
N PHE A 65 -5.27 -3.74 18.10
CA PHE A 65 -4.56 -3.25 16.91
C PHE A 65 -5.49 -3.02 15.72
N GLY A 66 -6.37 -3.98 15.42
CA GLY A 66 -7.32 -3.86 14.30
C GLY A 66 -8.33 -2.71 14.43
N LYS A 67 -8.55 -2.18 15.65
CA LYS A 67 -9.34 -0.96 15.91
C LYS A 67 -8.52 0.32 15.87
N MET A 68 -7.25 0.26 16.29
CA MET A 68 -6.36 1.43 16.35
C MET A 68 -5.77 1.78 14.99
N MET A 69 -5.49 0.78 14.15
CA MET A 69 -4.91 0.98 12.82
C MET A 69 -5.94 1.46 11.79
N PRO A 70 -5.54 2.32 10.84
CA PRO A 70 -6.39 2.76 9.73
C PRO A 70 -6.98 1.59 8.95
N ARG A 71 -8.27 1.66 8.63
CA ARG A 71 -8.96 0.69 7.76
C ARG A 71 -9.11 1.31 6.40
N GLY A 72 -8.31 0.85 5.44
CA GLY A 72 -8.29 1.37 4.09
C GLY A 72 -7.34 2.55 3.90
N ALA A 73 -6.87 2.65 2.67
CA ALA A 73 -5.97 3.68 2.18
C ALA A 73 -6.47 5.10 2.50
N ASP A 74 -7.78 5.35 2.37
CA ASP A 74 -8.34 6.67 2.57
C ASP A 74 -8.33 7.13 4.04
N LYS A 75 -8.16 6.19 5.00
CA LYS A 75 -8.13 6.50 6.44
C LYS A 75 -6.71 6.71 6.99
N MET A 76 -5.68 6.59 6.15
CA MET A 76 -4.29 6.82 6.54
C MET A 76 -4.07 8.30 6.91
N GLY A 77 -3.22 8.56 7.90
CA GLY A 77 -2.85 9.91 8.33
C GLY A 77 -1.78 10.51 7.42
N LEU A 78 -1.57 11.83 7.48
CA LEU A 78 -0.44 12.46 6.77
C LEU A 78 0.87 12.35 7.58
N SER A 79 1.99 12.20 6.89
CA SER A 79 3.34 12.17 7.49
C SER A 79 3.67 13.47 8.22
N ASN A 80 3.13 14.59 7.70
CA ASN A 80 3.30 15.93 8.23
C ASN A 80 1.96 16.66 8.22
N MET A 81 1.79 17.61 9.14
CA MET A 81 0.58 18.45 9.22
C MET A 81 -0.74 17.65 9.34
N ASN A 82 -0.72 16.49 10.01
CA ASN A 82 -1.92 15.66 10.18
C ASN A 82 -3.02 16.35 11.01
N PHE A 83 -2.65 17.21 11.98
CA PHE A 83 -3.56 17.98 12.84
C PHE A 83 -4.75 17.16 13.37
N ALA A 84 -4.47 16.02 14.01
CA ALA A 84 -5.49 15.09 14.52
C ALA A 84 -6.54 14.66 13.48
N GLY A 85 -6.15 14.53 12.20
CA GLY A 85 -7.01 14.12 11.09
C GLY A 85 -7.65 15.27 10.30
N MET A 86 -7.39 16.52 10.66
CA MET A 86 -7.81 17.68 9.86
C MET A 86 -6.99 17.82 8.57
N GLY A 87 -5.68 17.53 8.63
CA GLY A 87 -4.77 17.60 7.48
C GLY A 87 -5.22 16.73 6.29
N PRO A 88 -5.49 15.42 6.49
CA PRO A 88 -6.01 14.54 5.45
C PRO A 88 -7.28 15.06 4.77
N LYS A 89 -8.18 15.71 5.51
CA LYS A 89 -9.39 16.31 4.92
C LYS A 89 -9.06 17.51 4.03
N MET A 90 -8.16 18.37 4.48
CA MET A 90 -7.73 19.56 3.72
C MET A 90 -7.02 19.16 2.42
N ILE A 91 -6.07 18.22 2.47
CA ILE A 91 -5.34 17.82 1.27
C ILE A 91 -6.27 17.18 0.24
N LYS A 92 -7.25 16.36 0.66
CA LYS A 92 -8.24 15.76 -0.25
C LYS A 92 -9.13 16.81 -0.93
N GLN A 93 -9.47 17.89 -0.23
CA GLN A 93 -10.19 19.02 -0.85
C GLN A 93 -9.34 19.71 -1.92
N VAL A 94 -8.06 19.93 -1.64
CA VAL A 94 -7.11 20.48 -2.62
C VAL A 94 -6.97 19.55 -3.82
N MET A 95 -6.76 18.25 -3.60
CA MET A 95 -6.66 17.24 -4.65
C MET A 95 -7.90 17.25 -5.56
N LYS A 96 -9.10 17.25 -4.96
CA LYS A 96 -10.36 17.33 -5.70
C LYS A 96 -10.46 18.60 -6.55
N LYS A 97 -10.01 19.76 -6.04
CA LYS A 97 -9.99 21.03 -6.78
C LYS A 97 -9.06 20.97 -7.99
N HIS A 98 -7.96 20.22 -7.90
CA HIS A 98 -6.97 20.07 -8.97
C HIS A 98 -7.18 18.81 -9.83
N ASN A 99 -8.29 18.09 -9.65
CA ASN A 99 -8.56 16.81 -10.32
C ASN A 99 -7.44 15.78 -10.17
N ALA A 100 -6.75 15.80 -9.03
CA ALA A 100 -5.73 14.80 -8.70
C ALA A 100 -6.39 13.52 -8.18
N MET A 101 -5.84 12.37 -8.55
CA MET A 101 -6.31 11.06 -8.09
C MET A 101 -6.07 10.88 -6.60
N THR A 102 -7.01 10.26 -5.90
CA THR A 102 -6.85 9.86 -4.49
C THR A 102 -5.98 8.61 -4.37
N LEU A 103 -5.51 8.31 -3.16
CA LEU A 103 -4.74 7.09 -2.93
C LEU A 103 -5.52 5.80 -3.31
N PRO A 104 -6.81 5.63 -2.94
CA PRO A 104 -7.61 4.50 -3.44
C PRO A 104 -7.64 4.39 -4.98
N GLN A 105 -7.83 5.51 -5.68
CA GLN A 105 -7.84 5.53 -7.15
C GLN A 105 -6.48 5.16 -7.75
N LEU A 106 -5.39 5.56 -7.10
CA LEU A 106 -4.04 5.16 -7.52
C LEU A 106 -3.78 3.67 -7.29
N ILE A 107 -4.35 3.08 -6.24
CA ILE A 107 -4.28 1.63 -5.99
C ILE A 107 -5.08 0.88 -7.05
N GLU A 108 -6.30 1.32 -7.34
CA GLU A 108 -7.14 0.75 -8.40
C GLU A 108 -6.42 0.80 -9.75
N MET A 109 -5.83 1.94 -10.11
CA MET A 109 -5.04 2.08 -11.33
C MET A 109 -3.83 1.14 -11.35
N ALA A 110 -3.16 0.93 -10.22
CA ALA A 110 -2.03 0.00 -10.14
C ALA A 110 -2.49 -1.44 -10.42
N ILE A 111 -3.64 -1.83 -9.87
CA ILE A 111 -4.27 -3.13 -10.14
C ILE A 111 -4.62 -3.26 -11.63
N GLU A 112 -5.23 -2.24 -12.24
CA GLU A 112 -5.56 -2.21 -13.67
C GLU A 112 -4.32 -2.30 -14.58
N GLN A 113 -3.17 -1.86 -14.08
CA GLN A 113 -1.87 -1.91 -14.78
C GLN A 113 -1.05 -3.16 -14.45
N ASP A 114 -1.65 -4.19 -13.84
CA ASP A 114 -1.00 -5.45 -13.45
C ASP A 114 0.21 -5.24 -12.51
N VAL A 115 0.20 -4.18 -11.69
CA VAL A 115 1.22 -3.98 -10.64
C VAL A 115 1.06 -5.06 -9.57
N LYS A 116 2.14 -5.76 -9.28
CA LYS A 116 2.16 -6.84 -8.28
C LYS A 116 2.14 -6.27 -6.86
N LEU A 117 1.04 -6.48 -6.13
CA LEU A 117 0.88 -6.02 -4.75
C LEU A 117 1.13 -7.19 -3.79
N ILE A 118 2.22 -7.16 -3.02
CA ILE A 118 2.61 -8.26 -2.11
C ILE A 118 2.45 -7.81 -0.66
N ALA A 119 1.56 -8.47 0.08
CA ALA A 119 1.44 -8.31 1.53
C ALA A 119 2.47 -9.18 2.28
N CYS A 120 3.26 -8.54 3.15
CA CYS A 120 4.22 -9.21 4.02
C CYS A 120 3.51 -10.09 5.06
N THR A 121 3.57 -11.41 4.90
CA THR A 121 2.90 -12.37 5.80
C THR A 121 3.36 -12.25 7.25
N MET A 122 4.67 -12.06 7.48
CA MET A 122 5.21 -11.83 8.82
C MET A 122 4.60 -10.59 9.48
N THR A 123 4.43 -9.49 8.73
CA THR A 123 3.76 -8.31 9.28
C THR A 123 2.28 -8.58 9.54
N MET A 124 1.59 -9.30 8.65
CA MET A 124 0.20 -9.67 8.87
C MET A 124 0.03 -10.43 10.19
N ASP A 125 0.90 -11.41 10.47
CA ASP A 125 0.90 -12.16 11.73
C ASP A 125 1.15 -11.24 12.94
N LEU A 126 2.14 -10.35 12.85
CA LEU A 126 2.47 -9.41 13.93
C LEU A 126 1.33 -8.44 14.26
N LEU A 127 0.59 -7.99 13.24
CA LEU A 127 -0.51 -7.05 13.38
C LEU A 127 -1.89 -7.73 13.52
N GLY A 128 -1.92 -9.06 13.44
CA GLY A 128 -3.14 -9.87 13.48
C GLY A 128 -4.11 -9.56 12.36
N LEU A 129 -3.63 -9.37 11.12
CA LEU A 129 -4.46 -9.10 9.95
C LEU A 129 -4.72 -10.41 9.18
N GLY A 130 -5.99 -10.74 8.97
CA GLY A 130 -6.39 -11.87 8.13
C GLY A 130 -6.32 -11.52 6.64
N GLN A 131 -6.18 -12.55 5.80
CA GLN A 131 -6.20 -12.41 4.34
C GLN A 131 -7.54 -11.84 3.84
N ASP A 132 -8.64 -12.22 4.50
CA ASP A 132 -9.98 -11.72 4.24
C ASP A 132 -10.09 -10.19 4.39
N GLU A 133 -9.31 -9.59 5.29
CA GLU A 133 -9.24 -8.15 5.56
C GLU A 133 -8.49 -7.33 4.51
N LEU A 134 -7.77 -7.96 3.58
CA LEU A 134 -7.04 -7.27 2.51
C LEU A 134 -7.81 -7.34 1.18
N LEU A 135 -7.46 -6.46 0.24
CA LEU A 135 -7.96 -6.48 -1.15
C LEU A 135 -7.75 -7.85 -1.81
N THR A 136 -8.60 -8.18 -2.79
CA THR A 136 -8.63 -9.50 -3.43
C THR A 136 -7.45 -9.77 -4.35
N GLU A 137 -6.83 -8.71 -4.88
CA GLU A 137 -5.77 -8.72 -5.88
C GLU A 137 -4.37 -8.78 -5.25
N VAL A 138 -4.31 -8.99 -3.94
CA VAL A 138 -3.07 -9.01 -3.15
C VAL A 138 -2.46 -10.40 -3.14
N GLU A 139 -1.18 -10.49 -3.45
CA GLU A 139 -0.37 -11.67 -3.23
C GLU A 139 0.21 -11.69 -1.80
N TYR A 140 0.54 -12.87 -1.31
CA TYR A 140 1.09 -13.06 0.04
C TYR A 140 2.52 -13.58 -0.04
N GLY A 141 3.45 -12.86 0.57
CA GLY A 141 4.88 -13.20 0.49
C GLY A 141 5.68 -12.79 1.71
N GLY A 142 6.80 -13.48 1.93
CA GLY A 142 7.82 -13.07 2.89
C GLY A 142 8.88 -12.16 2.25
N VAL A 143 9.89 -11.78 3.03
CA VAL A 143 11.01 -10.96 2.53
C VAL A 143 11.74 -11.62 1.34
N ALA A 144 11.77 -12.95 1.26
CA ALA A 144 12.36 -13.68 0.15
C ALA A 144 11.62 -13.45 -1.18
N ALA A 145 10.29 -13.29 -1.16
CA ALA A 145 9.51 -12.98 -2.36
C ALA A 145 9.88 -11.59 -2.90
N TYR A 146 10.00 -10.59 -2.01
CA TYR A 146 10.49 -9.27 -2.38
C TYR A 146 11.93 -9.31 -2.93
N LEU A 147 12.86 -10.01 -2.25
CA LEU A 147 14.24 -10.09 -2.70
C LEU A 147 14.39 -10.75 -4.07
N GLY A 148 13.53 -11.72 -4.40
CA GLY A 148 13.48 -12.33 -5.73
C GLY A 148 13.12 -11.32 -6.82
N GLU A 149 12.15 -10.43 -6.59
CA GLU A 149 11.79 -9.38 -7.54
C GLU A 149 12.84 -8.26 -7.60
N ALA A 150 13.42 -7.91 -6.45
CA ALA A 150 14.38 -6.80 -6.33
C ALA A 150 15.76 -7.13 -6.90
N GLN A 151 16.15 -8.40 -6.94
CA GLN A 151 17.45 -8.83 -7.47
C GLN A 151 17.64 -8.42 -8.94
N ASP A 152 16.55 -8.46 -9.73
CA ASP A 152 16.54 -8.08 -11.14
C ASP A 152 15.99 -6.66 -11.38
N GLY A 153 15.70 -5.92 -10.29
CA GLY A 153 15.15 -4.56 -10.29
C GLY A 153 16.17 -3.48 -10.66
N GLN A 154 15.90 -2.69 -11.71
CA GLN A 154 16.72 -1.51 -12.04
C GLN A 154 16.45 -0.34 -11.09
N VAL A 155 15.24 -0.28 -10.51
CA VAL A 155 14.84 0.72 -9.52
C VAL A 155 14.30 0.00 -8.30
N ASN A 156 14.91 0.24 -7.14
CA ASN A 156 14.50 -0.34 -5.86
C ASN A 156 14.37 0.81 -4.84
N LEU A 157 13.15 1.02 -4.32
CA LEU A 157 12.84 2.11 -3.40
C LEU A 157 12.32 1.57 -2.07
N PHE A 158 12.64 2.26 -0.99
CA PHE A 158 12.06 2.02 0.33
C PHE A 158 11.33 3.29 0.77
N ILE A 159 10.03 3.20 0.99
CA ILE A 159 9.12 4.34 1.23
C ILE A 159 8.34 4.14 2.52
#